data_AF-A0AAW6JW20-F1
#
_entry.id   AF-A0AAW6JW20-F1
#
_cell.length_a   1.000
_cell.length_b   1.000
_cell.length_c   1.000
_cell.angle_alpha   90.00
_cell.angle_beta   90.00
_cell.angle_gamma   90.00
#
_symmetry.space_group_name_H-M   'P 1'
#
loop_
_entity.id
_entity.type
_entity.pdbx_description
1 polymer ?
#
loop_
_entity_poly.entity_id
_entity_poly.type
_entity_poly.pdbx_seq_one_letter_code
_entity_poly.pdbx_strand_id
1 'polypeptide(L)'
;MTSANSVDASTLRFFGEDVEKLLQQRIQELYLGEQPIGTSLILETHHTLHPFIAHTPTLRMQMSIAGKDHVYQSIWSTLLAIRQHNKLYGNSLQKQINIVAIPGLGTSFGSVPVDEVPRQMSMAYQNFLFSLSPFQNYYHQQIQDLVTLF
;
A
#
# COMPACT_ATOMS: atom_id res chain seq x y z
N MET A 1 -9.76 -15.21 -17.42
CA MET A 1 -8.87 -14.17 -17.98
C MET A 1 -7.44 -14.62 -17.72
N THR A 2 -6.62 -14.70 -18.77
CA THR A 2 -5.22 -15.16 -18.70
C THR A 2 -4.38 -14.17 -17.89
N SER A 3 -3.55 -14.69 -16.98
CA SER A 3 -2.70 -13.93 -16.04
C SER A 3 -1.65 -13.03 -16.71
N ALA A 4 -1.44 -13.15 -18.03
CA ALA A 4 -0.39 -12.45 -18.77
C ALA A 4 -0.52 -10.91 -18.78
N ASN A 5 -1.71 -10.37 -18.51
CA ASN A 5 -1.99 -8.92 -18.50
C ASN A 5 -2.32 -8.38 -17.10
N SER A 6 -2.03 -9.13 -16.04
CA SER A 6 -2.20 -8.60 -14.67
C SER A 6 -1.11 -7.58 -14.35
N VAL A 7 -1.37 -6.77 -13.33
CA VAL A 7 -0.36 -5.86 -12.77
C VAL A 7 0.84 -6.63 -12.23
N ASP A 8 0.61 -7.78 -11.57
CA ASP A 8 1.68 -8.62 -11.04
C ASP A 8 2.57 -9.15 -12.18
N ALA A 9 1.97 -9.67 -13.26
CA ALA A 9 2.72 -10.15 -14.41
C ALA A 9 3.50 -9.03 -15.11
N SER A 10 2.93 -7.82 -15.17
CA SER A 10 3.60 -6.64 -15.75
C SER A 10 4.78 -6.18 -14.88
N THR A 11 4.60 -6.20 -13.56
CA THR A 11 5.66 -5.90 -12.57
C THR A 11 6.82 -6.90 -12.71
N LEU A 12 6.52 -8.20 -12.76
CA LEU A 12 7.54 -9.24 -12.93
C LEU A 12 8.30 -9.13 -14.26
N ARG A 13 7.60 -8.79 -15.36
CA ARG A 13 8.25 -8.54 -16.65
C ARG A 13 9.18 -7.32 -16.63
N PHE A 14 8.82 -6.30 -15.86
CA PHE A 14 9.61 -5.08 -15.75
C PHE A 14 10.87 -5.28 -14.88
N PHE A 15 10.74 -5.93 -13.73
CA PHE A 15 11.85 -6.12 -12.78
C PHE A 15 12.69 -7.38 -13.02
N GLY A 16 12.14 -8.39 -13.67
CA GLY A 16 12.78 -9.69 -13.90
C GLY A 16 12.53 -10.70 -12.77
N GLU A 17 12.93 -11.95 -13.01
CA GLU A 17 12.68 -13.10 -12.11
C GLU A 17 13.43 -13.01 -10.77
N ASP A 18 14.53 -12.27 -10.71
CA ASP A 18 15.35 -12.18 -9.49
C ASP A 18 14.58 -11.47 -8.36
N VAL A 19 13.75 -10.48 -8.70
CA VAL A 19 12.89 -9.79 -7.73
C VAL A 19 11.81 -10.72 -7.20
N GLU A 20 11.26 -11.62 -8.02
CA GLU A 20 10.29 -12.62 -7.57
C GLU A 20 10.91 -13.59 -6.58
N LYS A 21 12.08 -14.14 -6.90
CA LYS A 21 12.80 -15.07 -6.03
C LYS A 21 13.14 -14.42 -4.70
N LEU A 22 13.63 -13.19 -4.73
CA LEU A 22 13.92 -12.43 -3.51
C LEU A 22 12.66 -12.17 -2.69
N LEU A 23 11.55 -11.79 -3.33
CA LEU A 23 10.26 -11.61 -2.65
C LEU A 23 9.80 -12.90 -1.98
N GLN A 24 9.82 -14.03 -2.69
CA GLN A 24 9.43 -15.33 -2.16
C GLN A 24 10.31 -15.76 -0.97
N GLN A 25 11.62 -15.54 -1.05
CA GLN A 25 12.56 -15.77 0.07
C GLN A 25 12.19 -14.94 1.29
N ARG A 26 11.91 -13.64 1.11
CA ARG A 26 11.48 -12.77 2.21
C ARG A 26 10.14 -13.17 2.81
N ILE A 27 9.19 -13.59 1.98
CA ILE A 27 7.89 -14.10 2.46
C ILE A 27 8.08 -15.39 3.26
N GLN A 28 8.98 -16.27 2.82
CA GLN A 28 9.33 -17.48 3.56
C GLN A 28 9.93 -17.17 4.93
N GLU A 29 10.89 -16.26 4.98
CA GLU A 29 11.59 -15.87 6.22
C GLU A 29 10.67 -15.16 7.22
N LEU A 30 9.85 -14.22 6.74
CA LEU A 30 9.08 -13.32 7.60
C LEU A 30 7.68 -13.85 7.93
N TYR A 31 7.10 -14.66 7.03
CA TYR A 31 5.70 -15.08 7.10
C TYR A 31 5.51 -16.58 6.92
N LEU A 32 6.58 -17.38 7.04
CA LEU A 32 6.54 -18.84 6.87
C LEU A 32 5.92 -19.27 5.52
N GLY A 33 6.12 -18.45 4.49
CA GLY A 33 5.64 -18.70 3.14
C GLY A 33 4.33 -18.02 2.80
N GLU A 34 3.64 -17.38 3.76
CA GLU A 34 2.30 -16.84 3.53
C GLU A 34 2.07 -15.47 4.18
N GLN A 35 2.26 -14.42 3.40
CA GLN A 35 2.02 -13.05 3.85
C GLN A 35 0.50 -12.78 4.07
N PRO A 36 0.06 -12.36 5.27
CA PRO A 36 -1.35 -12.10 5.54
C PRO A 36 -1.91 -10.87 4.82
N ILE A 37 -3.22 -10.89 4.53
CA ILE A 37 -3.97 -9.70 4.10
C ILE A 37 -3.89 -8.63 5.20
N GLY A 38 -3.79 -7.35 4.80
CA GLY A 38 -3.63 -6.23 5.72
C GLY A 38 -2.19 -6.00 6.17
N THR A 39 -1.22 -6.61 5.48
CA THR A 39 0.22 -6.35 5.66
C THR A 39 0.82 -5.87 4.34
N SER A 40 1.94 -5.15 4.43
CA SER A 40 2.74 -4.72 3.28
C SER A 40 4.22 -4.92 3.58
N LEU A 41 4.92 -5.55 2.64
CA LEU A 41 6.36 -5.82 2.72
C LEU A 41 7.09 -4.92 1.73
N ILE A 42 7.98 -4.05 2.23
CA ILE A 42 8.86 -3.24 1.39
C ILE A 42 10.10 -4.07 1.03
N LEU A 43 10.34 -4.22 -0.27
CA LEU A 43 11.48 -4.94 -0.83
C LEU A 43 12.33 -3.98 -1.67
N GLU A 44 13.65 -3.99 -1.47
CA GLU A 44 14.59 -3.27 -2.33
C GLU A 44 14.83 -4.08 -3.62
N THR A 45 14.74 -3.42 -4.78
CA THR A 45 14.84 -4.06 -6.11
C THR A 45 16.16 -3.75 -6.81
N HIS A 46 16.96 -2.84 -6.26
CA HIS A 46 18.17 -2.28 -6.87
C HIS A 46 17.96 -1.62 -8.25
N HIS A 47 16.71 -1.37 -8.65
CA HIS A 47 16.39 -0.65 -9.87
C HIS A 47 16.58 0.87 -9.66
N THR A 48 17.25 1.55 -10.59
CA THR A 48 17.62 2.97 -10.44
C THR A 48 16.43 3.91 -10.29
N LEU A 49 15.35 3.69 -11.05
CA LEU A 49 14.14 4.52 -11.00
C LEU A 49 13.08 4.05 -10.00
N HIS A 50 13.11 2.77 -9.64
CA HIS A 50 12.07 2.13 -8.84
C HIS A 50 12.73 1.23 -7.80
N PRO A 51 13.50 1.81 -6.86
CA PRO A 51 14.37 1.06 -5.96
C PRO A 51 13.63 0.19 -4.95
N PHE A 52 12.31 0.36 -4.83
CA PHE A 52 11.49 -0.39 -3.89
C PHE A 52 10.20 -0.90 -4.54
N ILE A 53 9.72 -2.06 -4.08
CA ILE A 53 8.38 -2.59 -4.31
C ILE A 53 7.71 -2.82 -2.96
N ALA A 54 6.42 -2.51 -2.88
CA ALA A 54 5.58 -2.87 -1.75
C ALA A 54 4.69 -4.06 -2.13
N HIS A 55 4.99 -5.26 -1.63
CA HIS A 55 4.13 -6.42 -1.81
C HIS A 55 3.02 -6.44 -0.76
N THR A 56 1.78 -6.32 -1.22
CA THR A 56 0.59 -6.08 -0.37
C THR A 56 -0.56 -7.02 -0.78
N PRO A 57 -0.73 -8.18 -0.12
CA PRO A 57 -1.76 -9.14 -0.48
C PRO A 57 -3.18 -8.59 -0.32
N THR A 58 -3.97 -8.60 -1.39
CA THR A 58 -5.40 -8.22 -1.37
C THR A 58 -6.33 -9.42 -1.23
N LEU A 59 -5.84 -10.61 -1.58
CA LEU A 59 -6.63 -11.84 -1.74
C LEU A 59 -5.81 -13.04 -1.25
N ARG A 60 -6.46 -13.93 -0.48
CA ARG A 60 -5.90 -15.24 -0.07
C ARG A 60 -6.22 -16.34 -1.09
N MET A 61 -7.41 -16.25 -1.65
CA MET A 61 -7.96 -17.13 -2.67
C MET A 61 -8.54 -16.26 -3.78
N GLN A 62 -8.56 -16.76 -5.01
CA GLN A 62 -9.16 -16.06 -6.16
C GLN A 62 -10.69 -16.05 -6.07
N MET A 63 -11.22 -15.27 -5.13
CA MET A 63 -12.64 -15.13 -4.87
C MET A 63 -13.02 -13.66 -4.72
N SER A 64 -14.32 -13.37 -4.88
CA SER A 64 -14.83 -12.02 -4.72
C SER A 64 -14.62 -11.50 -3.29
N ILE A 65 -14.22 -10.23 -3.22
CA ILE A 65 -14.10 -9.40 -2.03
C ILE A 65 -14.98 -8.14 -2.16
N ALA A 66 -15.93 -8.14 -3.10
CA ALA A 66 -16.93 -7.09 -3.19
C ALA A 66 -17.65 -6.91 -1.84
N GLY A 67 -17.83 -5.66 -1.43
CA GLY A 67 -18.41 -5.33 -0.12
C GLY A 67 -17.47 -5.51 1.07
N LYS A 68 -16.20 -5.88 0.87
CA LYS A 68 -15.16 -5.90 1.90
C LYS A 68 -14.21 -4.72 1.76
N ASP A 69 -13.45 -4.44 2.81
CA ASP A 69 -12.52 -3.32 2.91
C ASP A 69 -11.06 -3.69 2.55
N HIS A 70 -10.84 -4.75 1.79
CA HIS A 70 -9.47 -5.23 1.50
C HIS A 70 -8.64 -4.18 0.75
N VAL A 71 -9.25 -3.36 -0.11
CA VAL A 71 -8.55 -2.26 -0.80
C VAL A 71 -8.10 -1.22 0.23
N TYR A 72 -8.98 -0.84 1.15
CA TYR A 72 -8.63 0.05 2.27
C TYR A 72 -7.46 -0.53 3.09
N GLN A 73 -7.54 -1.80 3.51
CA GLN A 73 -6.50 -2.46 4.30
C GLN A 73 -5.16 -2.50 3.57
N SER A 74 -5.16 -2.74 2.26
CA SER A 74 -3.95 -2.71 1.44
C SER A 74 -3.31 -1.32 1.45
N ILE A 75 -4.06 -0.25 1.15
CA ILE A 75 -3.51 1.11 1.17
C ILE A 75 -2.99 1.48 2.56
N TRP A 76 -3.79 1.20 3.60
CA TRP A 76 -3.41 1.49 4.98
C TRP A 76 -2.11 0.80 5.38
N SER A 77 -1.99 -0.51 5.12
CA SER A 77 -0.79 -1.28 5.45
C SER A 77 0.43 -0.85 4.64
N THR A 78 0.26 -0.50 3.36
CA THR A 78 1.35 0.08 2.54
C THR A 78 1.85 1.40 3.12
N LEU A 79 0.96 2.32 3.50
CA LEU A 79 1.35 3.61 4.09
C LEU A 79 2.06 3.44 5.44
N LEU A 80 1.60 2.50 6.29
CA LEU A 80 2.27 2.16 7.54
C LEU A 80 3.68 1.59 7.30
N ALA A 81 3.82 0.69 6.31
CA ALA A 81 5.11 0.10 5.97
C ALA A 81 6.10 1.15 5.45
N ILE A 82 5.65 2.05 4.57
CA ILE A 82 6.44 3.19 4.08
C ILE A 82 6.86 4.09 5.24
N ARG A 83 5.93 4.43 6.13
CA ARG A 83 6.22 5.26 7.31
C ARG A 83 7.28 4.62 8.20
N GLN A 84 7.14 3.32 8.48
CA GLN A 84 8.09 2.59 9.31
C GLN A 84 9.47 2.51 8.65
N HIS A 85 9.52 2.23 7.33
CA HIS A 85 10.74 2.26 6.53
C HIS A 85 11.44 3.63 6.63
N ASN A 86 10.71 4.72 6.36
CA ASN A 86 11.26 6.07 6.43
C ASN A 86 11.75 6.47 7.82
N LYS A 87 11.10 5.97 8.89
CA LYS A 87 11.56 6.19 10.27
C LYS A 87 12.92 5.52 10.53
N LEU A 88 13.12 4.30 10.01
CA LEU A 88 14.40 3.58 10.12
C LEU A 88 15.52 4.27 9.34
N TYR A 89 15.21 4.82 8.16
CA TYR A 89 16.15 5.51 7.29
C TYR A 89 16.12 7.05 7.43
N GLY A 90 15.69 7.57 8.58
CA GLY A 90 15.50 9.02 8.82
C GLY A 90 16.70 9.90 8.50
N ASN A 91 17.92 9.36 8.58
CA ASN A 91 19.17 10.08 8.31
C ASN A 91 19.70 9.89 6.87
N SER A 92 19.01 9.13 6.02
CA SER A 92 19.42 8.84 4.64
C SER A 92 18.31 9.16 3.66
N LEU A 93 18.29 10.41 3.19
CA LEU A 93 17.28 10.90 2.23
C LEU A 93 17.19 10.03 0.97
N GLN A 94 18.30 9.45 0.53
CA GLN A 94 18.36 8.58 -0.66
C GLN A 94 17.62 7.25 -0.47
N LYS A 95 17.42 6.82 0.78
CA LYS A 95 16.73 5.57 1.12
C LYS A 95 15.28 5.78 1.54
N GLN A 96 14.82 7.02 1.62
CA GLN A 96 13.44 7.33 1.95
C GLN A 96 12.52 7.14 0.74
N ILE A 97 11.34 6.58 1.00
CA ILE A 97 10.27 6.40 0.03
C ILE A 97 9.34 7.61 0.16
N ASN A 98 9.48 8.56 -0.75
CA ASN A 98 8.69 9.79 -0.75
C ASN A 98 7.55 9.76 -1.78
N ILE A 99 7.63 8.87 -2.77
CA ILE A 99 6.66 8.73 -3.84
C ILE A 99 6.36 7.24 -4.00
N VAL A 100 5.09 6.90 -4.09
CA VAL A 100 4.62 5.55 -4.36
C VAL A 100 3.57 5.60 -5.47
N ALA A 101 3.74 4.76 -6.48
CA ALA A 101 2.72 4.52 -7.48
C ALA A 101 1.90 3.30 -7.04
N ILE A 102 0.57 3.44 -6.99
CA ILE A 102 -0.32 2.37 -6.54
C ILE A 102 -1.33 2.07 -7.66
N PRO A 103 -1.39 0.82 -8.16
CA PRO A 103 -2.36 0.41 -9.17
C PRO A 103 -3.77 0.29 -8.55
N GLY A 104 -4.80 0.19 -9.40
CA GLY A 104 -6.13 -0.19 -8.95
C GLY A 104 -6.13 -1.61 -8.36
N LEU A 105 -6.49 -1.75 -7.09
CA LEU A 105 -6.46 -3.01 -6.36
C LEU A 105 -7.84 -3.70 -6.38
N GLY A 106 -7.87 -5.03 -6.44
CA GLY A 106 -9.09 -5.83 -6.22
C GLY A 106 -10.12 -5.85 -7.35
N THR A 107 -9.93 -5.13 -8.46
CA THR A 107 -10.89 -5.07 -9.59
C THR A 107 -10.97 -6.36 -10.40
N SER A 108 -9.88 -7.13 -10.50
CA SER A 108 -9.81 -8.38 -11.27
C SER A 108 -10.48 -9.53 -10.52
N PHE A 109 -9.70 -10.46 -9.93
CA PHE A 109 -10.26 -11.62 -9.21
C PHE A 109 -11.14 -11.22 -8.02
N GLY A 110 -10.85 -10.06 -7.40
CA GLY A 110 -11.58 -9.57 -6.24
C GLY A 110 -12.97 -9.02 -6.58
N SER A 111 -13.27 -8.73 -7.85
CA SER A 111 -14.57 -8.21 -8.31
C SER A 111 -15.04 -6.96 -7.53
N VAL A 112 -14.12 -6.15 -7.00
CA VAL A 112 -14.48 -4.89 -6.34
C VAL A 112 -15.03 -3.93 -7.40
N PRO A 113 -16.20 -3.30 -7.18
CA PRO A 113 -16.74 -2.30 -8.10
C PRO A 113 -15.72 -1.18 -8.38
N VAL A 114 -15.64 -0.72 -9.63
CA VAL A 114 -14.59 0.21 -10.08
C VAL A 114 -14.67 1.56 -9.36
N ASP A 115 -15.87 1.99 -8.98
CA ASP A 115 -16.14 3.19 -8.18
C ASP A 115 -15.79 3.02 -6.69
N GLU A 116 -15.88 1.79 -6.18
CA GLU A 116 -15.58 1.45 -4.80
C GLU A 116 -14.06 1.43 -4.51
N VAL A 117 -13.25 1.04 -5.48
CA VAL A 117 -11.78 1.05 -5.37
C VAL A 117 -11.21 2.42 -4.99
N PRO A 118 -11.41 3.50 -5.78
CA PRO A 118 -10.89 4.82 -5.43
C PRO A 118 -11.52 5.37 -4.14
N ARG A 119 -12.77 5.01 -3.83
CA ARG A 119 -13.41 5.39 -2.56
C ARG A 119 -12.64 4.82 -1.37
N GLN A 120 -12.34 3.52 -1.38
CA GLN A 120 -11.57 2.88 -0.31
C GLN A 120 -10.13 3.39 -0.24
N MET A 121 -9.48 3.59 -1.39
CA MET A 121 -8.11 4.12 -1.44
C MET A 121 -8.04 5.53 -0.84
N SER A 122 -8.97 6.41 -1.23
CA SER A 122 -9.04 7.78 -0.72
C SER A 122 -9.32 7.80 0.78
N MET A 123 -10.26 6.98 1.25
CA MET A 123 -10.61 6.90 2.67
C MET A 123 -9.42 6.44 3.53
N ALA A 124 -8.67 5.42 3.09
CA ALA A 124 -7.46 4.96 3.79
C ALA A 124 -6.39 6.04 3.86
N TYR A 125 -6.15 6.73 2.74
CA TYR A 125 -5.17 7.81 2.68
C TYR A 125 -5.55 9.00 3.57
N GLN A 126 -6.81 9.45 3.53
CA GLN A 126 -7.31 10.54 4.38
C GLN A 126 -7.19 10.18 5.86
N ASN A 127 -7.66 9.00 6.26
CA ASN A 127 -7.55 8.54 7.64
C ASN A 127 -6.08 8.50 8.10
N PHE A 128 -5.17 8.07 7.22
CA PHE A 128 -3.75 8.01 7.53
C PHE A 128 -3.18 9.42 7.78
N LEU A 129 -3.54 10.39 6.93
CA LEU A 129 -3.14 11.80 7.11
C LEU A 129 -3.70 12.41 8.40
N PHE A 130 -4.98 12.18 8.71
CA PHE A 130 -5.59 12.67 9.96
C PHE A 130 -4.98 12.05 11.21
N SER A 131 -4.40 10.85 11.11
CA SER A 131 -3.71 10.19 12.21
C SER A 131 -2.32 10.79 12.50
N LEU A 132 -1.80 11.68 11.65
CA LEU A 132 -0.54 12.37 11.87
C LEU A 132 -0.79 13.63 12.71
N SER A 133 -0.16 13.71 13.89
CA SER A 133 -0.39 14.73 14.91
C SER A 133 -0.39 16.21 14.47
N PRO A 134 0.35 16.67 13.45
CA PRO A 134 0.24 18.06 12.99
C PRO A 134 -1.11 18.38 12.33
N PHE A 135 -1.78 17.40 11.70
CA PHE A 135 -3.07 17.60 11.03
C PHE A 135 -4.24 17.68 12.03
N GLN A 136 -4.17 16.92 13.11
CA GLN A 136 -5.24 16.87 14.11
C GLN A 136 -5.42 18.22 14.84
N ASN A 137 -4.32 18.95 15.05
CA ASN A 137 -4.31 20.27 15.67
C ASN A 137 -4.92 21.35 14.76
N TYR A 138 -4.72 21.26 13.44
CA TYR A 138 -5.20 22.26 12.49
C TYR A 138 -6.74 22.25 12.39
N TYR A 139 -7.35 21.06 12.36
CA TYR A 139 -8.82 20.94 12.36
C TYR A 139 -9.46 21.32 13.69
N HIS A 140 -8.81 20.98 14.82
CA HIS A 140 -9.29 21.42 16.13
C HIS A 140 -9.25 22.95 16.26
N GLN A 141 -8.20 23.61 15.77
CA GLN A 141 -8.15 25.07 15.71
C GLN A 141 -9.27 25.63 14.82
N GLN A 142 -9.45 25.10 13.61
CA GLN A 142 -10.46 25.61 12.69
C GLN A 142 -11.90 25.47 13.23
N ILE A 143 -12.20 24.38 13.92
CA ILE A 143 -13.51 24.17 14.56
C ILE A 143 -13.66 25.07 15.80
N GLN A 144 -12.61 25.25 16.60
CA GLN A 144 -12.66 26.18 17.74
C GLN A 144 -12.83 27.64 17.30
N ASP A 145 -12.16 28.06 16.23
CA ASP A 145 -12.27 29.41 15.66
C ASP A 145 -13.70 29.66 15.13
N LEU A 146 -14.31 28.67 14.48
CA LEU A 146 -15.71 28.75 14.05
C LEU A 146 -16.69 28.83 15.23
N VAL A 147 -16.40 28.12 16.32
CA VAL A 147 -17.24 28.14 17.54
C VAL A 147 -17.05 29.42 18.36
N THR A 148 -15.89 30.09 18.28
CA THR A 148 -15.66 31.39 18.94
C THR A 148 -16.20 32.59 18.16
N LEU A 149 -16.58 32.38 16.89
CA LEU A 149 -17.21 33.38 16.03
C LEU A 149 -18.75 33.41 16.14
N PHE A 150 -19.34 32.58 17.01
CA PHE A 150 -20.77 32.57 17.37
C PHE A 150 -20.94 32.68 18.89
#